data_AF-A0A9P5ARN9-F1
#
_entry.id   AF-A0A9P5ARN9-F1
#
_cell.length_a   1.000
_cell.length_b   1.000
_cell.length_c   1.000
_cell.angle_alpha   90.00
_cell.angle_beta   90.00
_cell.angle_gamma   90.00
#
_symmetry.space_group_name_H-M   'P 1'
#
loop_
_entity.id
_entity.type
_entity.pdbx_description
1 polymer ?
#
loop_
_entity_poly.entity_id
_entity_poly.type
_entity_poly.pdbx_seq_one_letter_code
_entity_poly.pdbx_strand_id
1 'polypeptide(L)'
;MFGQVRTNRSTALAAGTVIFLVAFVSLAYNHLDKWEPPTDVATDTETSIIGDAKDAPKKTEPEPEKIEEHGAFSKPEGASNASTELGDYYFKYIMKARISPTDKKYAPYGAFPMELPDEPKWTEMIGEDLCIIDLDNRPFDEPGQIFSPGLMSWDRADEAHGLSLGVLNHWLYAKNHGYKYYYVDITDPFEDRRNSWKKPPILSKILKKHKACIFLDSDAVFHHLDLPFEWLMNYWQLHPDTNSLALAYDPHHKNNMDKFDKVYLNTGFIVLQNNEKTFEILKEWEYCPNEGGKHPDCVEFRKNRPGKPTDQGGFGTYIRYDYPKDIKDLPCTEANGFPESKSGCDGKFIKHLWTGKKDHIKVVIGQQVPGALLEMFHKQFMDEKPKFFISERDLMAQKA
;
A
#
# COMPACT_ATOMS: atom_id res chain seq x y z
N MET A 1 -66.66 13.64 -39.53
CA MET A 1 -65.30 14.15 -39.80
C MET A 1 -64.53 14.11 -38.51
N PHE A 2 -63.47 13.30 -38.42
CA PHE A 2 -62.23 13.54 -37.67
C PHE A 2 -61.33 12.34 -37.97
N GLY A 3 -60.35 12.54 -38.86
CA GLY A 3 -59.40 11.52 -39.28
C GLY A 3 -58.34 11.33 -38.19
N GLN A 4 -58.13 10.08 -37.81
CA GLN A 4 -57.19 9.65 -36.79
C GLN A 4 -55.80 9.50 -37.42
N VAL A 5 -54.85 10.36 -37.05
CA VAL A 5 -53.45 10.27 -37.49
C VAL A 5 -52.75 9.22 -36.63
N ARG A 6 -52.39 8.07 -37.24
CA ARG A 6 -51.49 7.07 -36.63
C ARG A 6 -50.05 7.56 -36.71
N THR A 7 -49.46 7.90 -35.57
CA THR A 7 -48.02 8.18 -35.44
C THR A 7 -47.24 6.86 -35.38
N ASN A 8 -46.44 6.60 -36.42
CA ASN A 8 -45.55 5.45 -36.48
C ASN A 8 -44.39 5.63 -35.49
N ARG A 9 -44.32 4.78 -34.46
CA ARG A 9 -43.27 4.75 -33.42
C ARG A 9 -41.85 4.70 -33.98
N SER A 10 -41.68 4.16 -35.19
CA SER A 10 -40.41 4.10 -35.92
C SER A 10 -39.87 5.48 -36.31
N THR A 11 -40.74 6.45 -36.61
CA THR A 11 -40.33 7.82 -36.98
C THR A 11 -39.86 8.61 -35.76
N ALA A 12 -40.48 8.40 -34.59
CA ALA A 12 -40.08 9.03 -33.34
C ALA A 12 -38.73 8.50 -32.83
N LEU A 13 -38.47 7.19 -33.03
CA LEU A 13 -37.19 6.59 -32.65
C LEU A 13 -36.05 7.08 -33.54
N ALA A 14 -36.27 7.16 -34.86
CA ALA A 14 -35.26 7.66 -35.80
C ALA A 14 -34.91 9.15 -35.53
N ALA A 15 -35.91 9.99 -35.25
CA ALA A 15 -35.67 11.39 -34.89
C ALA A 15 -34.89 11.51 -33.57
N GLY A 16 -35.19 10.67 -32.58
CA GLY A 16 -34.45 10.64 -31.32
C GLY A 16 -32.98 10.26 -31.48
N THR A 17 -32.68 9.26 -32.32
CA THR A 17 -31.30 8.81 -32.57
C THR A 17 -30.45 9.86 -33.29
N VAL A 18 -31.04 10.60 -34.25
CA VAL A 18 -30.33 11.66 -34.98
C VAL A 18 -30.01 12.84 -34.05
N ILE A 19 -30.94 13.24 -33.19
CA ILE A 19 -30.71 14.33 -32.21
C ILE A 19 -29.62 13.93 -31.21
N PHE A 20 -29.62 12.66 -30.75
CA PHE A 20 -28.60 12.17 -29.82
C PHE A 20 -27.21 12.13 -30.45
N LEU A 21 -27.09 11.69 -31.72
CA LEU A 21 -25.81 11.66 -32.44
C LEU A 21 -25.26 13.07 -32.72
N VAL A 22 -26.11 14.03 -33.10
CA VAL A 22 -25.69 15.41 -33.34
C VAL A 22 -25.22 16.08 -32.04
N ALA A 23 -25.92 15.84 -30.93
CA ALA A 23 -25.52 16.36 -29.62
C ALA A 23 -24.18 15.74 -29.15
N PHE A 24 -23.99 14.43 -29.34
CA PHE A 24 -22.77 13.74 -28.91
C PHE A 24 -21.55 14.12 -29.75
N VAL A 25 -21.72 14.27 -31.07
CA VAL A 25 -20.64 14.73 -31.96
C VAL A 25 -20.29 16.19 -31.66
N SER A 26 -21.27 17.05 -31.38
CA SER A 26 -21.02 18.46 -31.04
C SER A 26 -20.32 18.62 -29.68
N LEU A 27 -20.64 17.78 -28.69
CA LEU A 27 -19.94 17.73 -27.40
C LEU A 27 -18.51 17.20 -27.53
N ALA A 28 -18.27 16.20 -28.38
CA ALA A 28 -16.93 15.69 -28.66
C ALA A 28 -16.06 16.71 -29.42
N TYR A 29 -16.66 17.50 -30.33
CA TYR A 29 -15.94 18.53 -31.08
C TYR A 29 -15.63 19.79 -30.25
N ASN A 30 -16.46 20.11 -29.25
CA ASN A 30 -16.26 21.28 -28.38
C ASN A 30 -15.33 21.03 -27.18
N HIS A 31 -14.88 19.79 -26.94
CA HIS A 31 -13.94 19.45 -25.85
C HIS A 31 -12.52 19.08 -26.32
N LEU A 32 -12.25 19.21 -27.63
CA LEU A 32 -10.89 19.12 -28.17
C LEU A 32 -10.27 20.51 -28.21
N ASP A 33 -9.89 21.02 -27.04
CA ASP A 33 -8.91 22.09 -26.97
C ASP A 33 -7.59 21.59 -27.57
N LYS A 34 -7.08 22.36 -28.52
CA LYS A 34 -5.90 22.05 -29.33
C LYS A 34 -4.68 21.89 -28.43
N TRP A 35 -4.16 20.67 -28.35
CA TRP A 35 -2.79 20.45 -27.94
C TRP A 35 -1.87 20.81 -29.12
N GLU A 36 -1.21 21.97 -29.04
CA GLU A 36 -0.12 22.33 -29.94
C GLU A 36 1.21 21.82 -29.35
N PRO A 37 1.99 21.00 -30.08
CA PRO A 37 3.34 20.64 -29.66
C PRO A 37 4.29 21.85 -29.83
N PRO A 38 5.35 21.98 -29.00
CA PRO A 38 6.31 23.06 -29.16
C PRO A 38 7.05 22.93 -30.50
N THR A 39 6.99 23.98 -31.32
CA THR A 39 7.77 24.11 -32.56
C THR A 39 9.23 24.41 -32.25
N ASP A 40 10.11 23.62 -32.86
CA ASP A 40 11.55 23.85 -32.95
C ASP A 40 11.84 25.27 -33.48
N VAL A 41 12.65 26.02 -32.73
CA VAL A 41 13.20 27.30 -33.18
C VAL A 41 14.44 27.01 -34.01
N ALA A 42 14.23 26.82 -35.32
CA ALA A 42 15.23 27.11 -36.34
C ALA A 42 14.93 28.50 -36.91
N THR A 43 15.79 29.47 -36.61
CA THR A 43 15.82 30.74 -37.36
C THR A 43 17.14 30.82 -38.10
N ASP A 44 17.09 30.42 -39.36
CA ASP A 44 17.98 30.91 -40.41
C ASP A 44 17.75 32.42 -40.56
N THR A 45 18.84 33.18 -40.58
CA THR A 45 18.85 34.52 -41.19
C THR A 45 19.97 34.54 -42.21
N GLU A 46 19.62 34.29 -43.47
CA GLU A 46 20.42 34.74 -44.60
C GLU A 46 20.16 36.23 -44.81
N THR A 47 21.22 37.03 -44.85
CA THR A 47 21.23 38.23 -45.69
C THR A 47 22.65 38.44 -46.22
N SER A 48 22.75 38.41 -47.55
CA SER A 48 23.94 38.57 -48.35
C SER A 48 24.54 39.98 -48.25
N ILE A 49 25.86 40.08 -48.09
CA ILE A 49 26.66 41.21 -48.60
C ILE A 49 27.91 40.66 -49.28
N ILE A 50 28.07 41.05 -50.54
CA ILE A 50 29.22 40.77 -51.42
C ILE A 50 30.38 41.70 -51.01
N GLY A 51 31.60 41.15 -50.93
CA GLY A 51 32.83 41.91 -50.83
C GLY A 51 34.07 41.01 -51.00
N ASP A 52 34.75 41.15 -52.15
CA ASP A 52 36.05 40.57 -52.46
C ASP A 52 37.13 40.93 -51.42
N ALA A 53 37.95 39.97 -50.99
CA ALA A 53 39.41 40.13 -50.92
C ALA A 53 40.11 38.84 -50.45
N LYS A 54 41.14 38.51 -51.23
CA LYS A 54 42.23 37.57 -51.00
C LYS A 54 42.77 37.61 -49.56
N ASP A 55 42.85 36.44 -48.93
CA ASP A 55 44.09 35.87 -48.39
C ASP A 55 43.75 34.66 -47.51
N ALA A 56 44.29 33.50 -47.90
CA ALA A 56 44.14 32.26 -47.16
C ALA A 56 45.21 32.15 -46.07
N PRO A 57 44.83 31.78 -44.84
CA PRO A 57 45.67 30.99 -43.98
C PRO A 57 45.16 29.54 -43.98
N LYS A 58 46.09 28.58 -44.19
CA LYS A 58 45.87 27.14 -44.00
C LYS A 58 45.14 26.89 -42.67
N LYS A 59 43.89 26.42 -42.73
CA LYS A 59 43.24 25.74 -41.61
C LYS A 59 43.76 24.30 -41.57
N THR A 60 44.45 23.98 -40.50
CA THR A 60 44.71 22.61 -40.06
C THR A 60 43.36 21.90 -39.84
N GLU A 61 43.16 20.72 -40.42
CA GLU A 61 42.04 19.85 -40.07
C GLU A 61 42.10 19.54 -38.56
N PRO A 62 40.99 19.65 -37.82
CA PRO A 62 40.92 19.06 -36.50
C PRO A 62 40.95 17.54 -36.66
N GLU A 63 41.87 16.91 -35.94
CA GLU A 63 41.91 15.47 -35.74
C GLU A 63 40.55 15.00 -35.19
N PRO A 64 39.99 13.86 -35.64
CA PRO A 64 38.71 13.39 -35.15
C PRO A 64 38.81 13.12 -33.65
N GLU A 65 38.12 13.95 -32.87
CA GLU A 65 37.96 13.79 -31.44
C GLU A 65 37.36 12.40 -31.19
N LYS A 66 38.11 11.54 -30.51
CA LYS A 66 37.62 10.25 -30.06
C LYS A 66 36.41 10.51 -29.18
N ILE A 67 35.23 10.16 -29.69
CA ILE A 67 34.05 9.97 -28.86
C ILE A 67 34.43 8.84 -27.90
N GLU A 68 34.74 9.19 -26.65
CA GLU A 68 34.74 8.22 -25.57
C GLU A 68 33.31 7.69 -25.48
N GLU A 69 33.11 6.45 -25.93
CA GLU A 69 31.94 5.68 -25.52
C GLU A 69 31.92 5.74 -23.99
N HIS A 70 30.99 6.52 -23.44
CA HIS A 70 30.60 6.37 -22.04
C HIS A 70 30.18 4.92 -21.89
N GLY A 71 31.10 4.12 -21.34
CA GLY A 71 30.97 2.68 -21.24
C GLY A 71 29.58 2.35 -20.71
N ALA A 72 28.82 1.59 -21.51
CA ALA A 72 27.67 0.89 -21.00
C ALA A 72 28.12 0.22 -19.70
N PHE A 73 27.44 0.52 -18.58
CA PHE A 73 27.69 -0.14 -17.31
C PHE A 73 27.65 -1.64 -17.56
N SER A 74 28.83 -2.25 -17.66
CA SER A 74 28.95 -3.69 -17.83
C SER A 74 28.37 -4.31 -16.57
N LYS A 75 27.37 -5.17 -16.77
CA LYS A 75 26.75 -5.93 -15.69
C LYS A 75 27.88 -6.63 -14.92
N PRO A 76 28.02 -6.46 -13.59
CA PRO A 76 29.16 -7.01 -12.88
C PRO A 76 29.20 -8.53 -13.04
N GLU A 77 30.26 -9.05 -13.65
CA GLU A 77 30.53 -10.47 -13.71
C GLU A 77 31.13 -10.90 -12.36
N GLY A 78 30.25 -11.33 -11.45
CA GLY A 78 30.64 -11.93 -10.18
C GLY A 78 29.68 -11.59 -9.03
N ALA A 79 29.47 -12.56 -8.13
CA ALA A 79 28.73 -12.37 -6.88
C ALA A 79 29.52 -11.47 -5.94
N SER A 80 29.44 -10.15 -6.15
CA SER A 80 29.96 -9.16 -5.22
C SER A 80 28.91 -8.81 -4.17
N ASN A 81 29.35 -8.38 -2.99
CA ASN A 81 28.51 -7.80 -1.94
C ASN A 81 27.83 -6.47 -2.35
N ALA A 82 27.99 -6.04 -3.62
CA ALA A 82 27.43 -4.81 -4.16
C ALA A 82 25.90 -4.72 -4.04
N SER A 83 25.19 -5.85 -4.03
CA SER A 83 23.73 -5.86 -3.81
C SER A 83 23.36 -5.44 -2.38
N THR A 84 24.14 -5.86 -1.38
CA THR A 84 23.97 -5.44 0.01
C THR A 84 24.44 -3.99 0.20
N GLU A 85 25.58 -3.60 -0.38
CA GLU A 85 26.09 -2.23 -0.28
C GLU A 85 25.16 -1.21 -0.94
N LEU A 86 24.59 -1.53 -2.11
CA LEU A 86 23.60 -0.69 -2.78
C LEU A 86 22.27 -0.64 -2.00
N GLY A 87 21.82 -1.77 -1.45
CA GLY A 87 20.65 -1.82 -0.58
C GLY A 87 20.83 -0.95 0.66
N ASP A 88 21.97 -1.08 1.35
CA ASP A 88 22.31 -0.29 2.53
C ASP A 88 22.43 1.20 2.19
N TYR A 89 23.05 1.53 1.05
CA TYR A 89 23.09 2.89 0.54
C TYR A 89 21.68 3.43 0.29
N TYR A 90 20.80 2.63 -0.31
CA TYR A 90 19.42 3.00 -0.59
C TYR A 90 18.65 3.36 0.68
N PHE A 91 18.68 2.50 1.71
CA PHE A 91 18.02 2.81 2.98
C PHE A 91 18.63 4.02 3.67
N LYS A 92 19.96 4.15 3.64
CA LYS A 92 20.68 5.22 4.34
C LYS A 92 20.50 6.60 3.69
N TYR A 93 20.44 6.67 2.37
CA TYR A 93 20.51 7.95 1.65
C TYR A 93 19.30 8.26 0.77
N ILE A 94 18.59 7.24 0.27
CA ILE A 94 17.49 7.43 -0.69
C ILE A 94 16.13 7.32 0.02
N MET A 95 15.90 6.25 0.77
CA MET A 95 14.62 5.94 1.42
C MET A 95 14.54 6.42 2.88
N LYS A 96 15.62 6.98 3.43
CA LYS A 96 15.71 7.38 4.83
C LYS A 96 14.48 8.13 5.34
N ALA A 97 14.12 7.88 6.60
CA ALA A 97 13.13 8.70 7.30
C ALA A 97 13.45 10.19 7.12
N ARG A 98 12.46 10.96 6.64
CA ARG A 98 12.66 12.38 6.33
C ARG A 98 12.40 13.31 7.50
N ILE A 99 11.71 12.82 8.52
CA ILE A 99 11.29 13.59 9.68
C ILE A 99 11.51 12.81 10.98
N SER A 100 11.60 13.52 12.10
CA SER A 100 11.53 12.93 13.43
C SER A 100 10.08 12.67 13.86
N PRO A 101 9.83 11.78 14.83
CA PRO A 101 8.48 11.59 15.42
C PRO A 101 7.85 12.87 15.98
N THR A 102 8.67 13.86 16.34
CA THR A 102 8.25 15.13 16.96
C THR A 102 8.14 16.29 15.99
N ASP A 103 8.52 16.09 14.72
CA ASP A 103 8.46 17.17 13.74
C ASP A 103 7.01 17.60 13.55
N LYS A 104 6.76 18.91 13.71
CA LYS A 104 5.40 19.45 13.68
C LYS A 104 4.67 19.20 12.37
N LYS A 105 5.40 18.98 11.27
CA LYS A 105 4.83 18.81 9.93
C LYS A 105 5.50 17.68 9.16
N TYR A 106 4.70 16.91 8.44
CA TYR A 106 5.13 16.01 7.38
C TYR A 106 4.61 16.53 6.03
N ALA A 107 5.49 16.65 5.04
CA ALA A 107 5.11 17.06 3.69
C ALA A 107 5.84 16.18 2.67
N PRO A 108 5.17 15.18 2.06
CA PRO A 108 5.81 14.30 1.08
C PRO A 108 6.36 15.16 -0.08
N TYR A 109 7.68 15.11 -0.28
CA TYR A 109 8.39 15.92 -1.28
C TYR A 109 8.12 17.44 -1.17
N GLY A 110 7.80 17.93 0.03
CA GLY A 110 7.50 19.34 0.28
C GLY A 110 6.09 19.79 -0.13
N ALA A 111 5.22 18.88 -0.56
CA ALA A 111 3.85 19.18 -0.96
C ALA A 111 2.82 18.71 0.08
N PHE A 112 1.66 19.38 0.11
CA PHE A 112 0.48 19.00 0.91
C PHE A 112 0.79 18.69 2.39
N PRO A 113 1.29 19.68 3.16
CA PRO A 113 1.75 19.44 4.51
C PRO A 113 0.62 18.97 5.43
N MET A 114 0.97 18.09 6.36
CA MET A 114 0.15 17.60 7.45
C MET A 114 0.79 17.99 8.75
N GLU A 115 -0.01 18.41 9.72
CA GLU A 115 0.48 18.89 11.00
C GLU A 115 0.06 17.92 12.11
N LEU A 116 0.92 17.75 13.12
CA LEU A 116 0.53 17.03 14.33
C LEU A 116 -0.59 17.83 15.03
N PRO A 117 -1.68 17.16 15.46
CA PRO A 117 -2.80 17.86 16.08
C PRO A 117 -2.51 18.32 17.51
N ASP A 118 -1.57 17.66 18.19
CA ASP A 118 -1.21 17.89 19.59
C ASP A 118 0.29 17.68 19.83
N GLU A 119 0.74 17.94 21.06
CA GLU A 119 2.10 17.65 21.50
C GLU A 119 2.41 16.14 21.38
N PRO A 120 3.51 15.77 20.70
CA PRO A 120 3.85 14.37 20.46
C PRO A 120 4.20 13.65 21.76
N LYS A 121 3.66 12.43 21.96
CA LYS A 121 4.09 11.55 23.06
C LYS A 121 5.15 10.54 22.63
N TRP A 122 5.11 10.09 21.37
CA TRP A 122 6.20 9.33 20.78
C TRP A 122 7.30 10.30 20.38
N THR A 123 8.33 10.43 21.21
CA THR A 123 9.37 11.45 21.05
C THR A 123 10.64 10.94 20.37
N GLU A 124 10.77 9.63 20.25
CA GLU A 124 11.91 8.96 19.64
C GLU A 124 11.46 7.80 18.76
N MET A 125 12.33 7.41 17.82
CA MET A 125 12.16 6.16 17.07
C MET A 125 12.41 5.00 18.03
N ILE A 126 11.46 4.08 18.13
CA ILE A 126 11.55 2.96 19.09
C ILE A 126 12.16 1.69 18.47
N GLY A 127 12.50 1.72 17.17
CA GLY A 127 13.23 0.65 16.49
C GLY A 127 12.55 -0.71 16.65
N GLU A 128 13.29 -1.74 17.08
CA GLU A 128 12.75 -3.09 17.24
C GLU A 128 11.63 -3.23 18.30
N ASP A 129 11.43 -2.23 19.17
CA ASP A 129 10.26 -2.20 20.07
C ASP A 129 8.95 -1.86 19.33
N LEU A 130 9.01 -1.46 18.04
CA LEU A 130 7.87 -1.42 17.13
C LEU A 130 7.97 -2.60 16.17
N CYS A 131 6.88 -3.35 16.03
CA CYS A 131 6.85 -4.51 15.14
C CYS A 131 5.86 -4.37 13.98
N ILE A 132 6.21 -4.93 12.81
CA ILE A 132 5.34 -5.09 11.64
C ILE A 132 5.08 -6.58 11.46
N ILE A 133 3.80 -6.96 11.34
CA ILE A 133 3.36 -8.36 11.32
C ILE A 133 2.58 -8.63 10.04
N ASP A 134 3.08 -9.57 9.25
CA ASP A 134 2.32 -10.29 8.23
C ASP A 134 1.86 -11.64 8.77
N LEU A 135 0.66 -12.06 8.36
CA LEU A 135 0.09 -13.36 8.65
C LEU A 135 -0.61 -13.88 7.41
N ASP A 136 -0.20 -15.06 6.94
CA ASP A 136 -0.73 -15.65 5.72
C ASP A 136 -0.72 -17.16 5.78
N ASN A 137 -1.54 -17.79 4.93
CA ASN A 137 -1.59 -19.24 4.74
C ASN A 137 -1.36 -19.65 3.27
N ARG A 138 -1.01 -18.69 2.40
CA ARG A 138 -0.65 -18.92 1.01
C ARG A 138 0.85 -19.25 0.94
N PRO A 139 1.24 -20.25 0.13
CA PRO A 139 2.65 -20.63 0.01
C PRO A 139 3.57 -19.53 -0.53
N PHE A 140 3.06 -18.72 -1.48
CA PHE A 140 3.81 -17.71 -2.23
C PHE A 140 5.15 -18.19 -2.85
N ASP A 141 5.19 -19.41 -3.36
CA ASP A 141 6.38 -20.09 -3.90
C ASP A 141 6.39 -20.26 -5.44
N GLU A 142 5.32 -19.86 -6.14
CA GLU A 142 5.24 -19.89 -7.60
C GLU A 142 6.08 -18.77 -8.26
N PRO A 143 6.48 -18.90 -9.55
CA PRO A 143 7.26 -17.87 -10.23
C PRO A 143 6.68 -16.46 -10.07
N GLY A 144 7.55 -15.51 -9.68
CA GLY A 144 7.16 -14.12 -9.43
C GLY A 144 6.54 -13.87 -8.05
N GLN A 145 6.50 -14.86 -7.16
CA GLN A 145 6.06 -14.72 -5.77
C GLN A 145 7.24 -14.57 -4.79
N ILE A 146 6.95 -14.05 -3.59
CA ILE A 146 7.93 -13.56 -2.59
C ILE A 146 8.83 -14.65 -1.99
N PHE A 147 8.41 -15.93 -2.04
CA PHE A 147 9.23 -17.06 -1.57
C PHE A 147 9.66 -17.99 -2.70
N SER A 148 9.42 -17.59 -3.95
CA SER A 148 9.86 -18.37 -5.10
C SER A 148 11.39 -18.35 -5.23
N PRO A 149 12.01 -19.43 -5.76
CA PRO A 149 13.46 -19.43 -5.99
C PRO A 149 13.92 -18.40 -7.02
N GLY A 150 13.03 -18.03 -7.96
CA GLY A 150 13.31 -17.02 -8.98
C GLY A 150 13.05 -15.61 -8.45
N LEU A 151 13.91 -14.65 -8.82
CA LEU A 151 13.71 -13.28 -8.36
C LEU A 151 12.57 -12.59 -9.11
N MET A 152 11.68 -11.92 -8.38
CA MET A 152 10.77 -10.91 -8.93
C MET A 152 11.56 -9.82 -9.64
N SER A 153 11.07 -9.40 -10.81
CA SER A 153 11.71 -8.35 -11.62
C SER A 153 10.65 -7.61 -12.44
N TRP A 154 10.84 -6.30 -12.64
CA TRP A 154 9.97 -5.51 -13.51
C TRP A 154 10.17 -5.81 -14.99
N ASP A 155 11.31 -6.38 -15.39
CA ASP A 155 11.51 -6.88 -16.76
C ASP A 155 10.54 -8.04 -17.09
N ARG A 156 10.00 -8.68 -16.05
CA ARG A 156 8.93 -9.68 -16.10
C ARG A 156 7.74 -9.23 -15.26
N ALA A 157 7.32 -7.97 -15.43
CA ALA A 157 6.26 -7.36 -14.61
C ALA A 157 4.94 -8.16 -14.59
N ASP A 158 4.62 -8.88 -15.67
CA ASP A 158 3.43 -9.74 -15.74
C ASP A 158 3.49 -10.91 -14.73
N GLU A 159 4.70 -11.43 -14.45
CA GLU A 159 4.94 -12.49 -13.46
C GLU A 159 4.94 -11.95 -12.04
N ALA A 160 5.41 -10.71 -11.82
CA ALA A 160 5.50 -10.11 -10.48
C ALA A 160 4.13 -10.14 -9.77
N HIS A 161 4.05 -10.83 -8.63
CA HIS A 161 2.79 -11.08 -7.96
C HIS A 161 2.42 -9.94 -6.99
N GLY A 162 1.24 -9.34 -7.17
CA GLY A 162 0.84 -8.13 -6.43
C GLY A 162 0.87 -8.28 -4.91
N LEU A 163 0.31 -9.35 -4.36
CA LEU A 163 0.30 -9.58 -2.90
C LEU A 163 1.70 -9.84 -2.34
N SER A 164 2.56 -10.48 -3.13
CA SER A 164 3.97 -10.67 -2.78
C SER A 164 4.72 -9.34 -2.71
N LEU A 165 4.38 -8.38 -3.56
CA LEU A 165 4.91 -7.02 -3.48
C LEU A 165 4.39 -6.26 -2.25
N GLY A 166 3.18 -6.55 -1.77
CA GLY A 166 2.69 -6.01 -0.50
C GLY A 166 3.49 -6.50 0.70
N VAL A 167 3.76 -7.81 0.76
CA VAL A 167 4.66 -8.40 1.77
C VAL A 167 6.06 -7.77 1.70
N LEU A 168 6.61 -7.58 0.50
CA LEU A 168 7.89 -6.91 0.32
C LEU A 168 7.85 -5.45 0.84
N ASN A 169 6.77 -4.71 0.58
CA ASN A 169 6.58 -3.34 1.08
C ASN A 169 6.63 -3.27 2.61
N HIS A 170 6.02 -4.23 3.30
CA HIS A 170 6.05 -4.29 4.77
C HIS A 170 7.45 -4.50 5.31
N TRP A 171 8.21 -5.44 4.71
CA TRP A 171 9.60 -5.66 5.07
C TRP A 171 10.47 -4.45 4.77
N LEU A 172 10.30 -3.80 3.60
CA LEU A 172 11.02 -2.58 3.23
C LEU A 172 10.77 -1.45 4.24
N TYR A 173 9.51 -1.25 4.62
CA TYR A 173 9.13 -0.25 5.61
C TYR A 173 9.78 -0.54 6.96
N ALA A 174 9.68 -1.79 7.44
CA ALA A 174 10.29 -2.20 8.69
C ALA A 174 11.81 -1.99 8.67
N LYS A 175 12.46 -2.40 7.58
CA LYS A 175 13.90 -2.25 7.40
C LYS A 175 14.36 -0.80 7.39
N ASN A 176 13.63 0.08 6.70
CA ASN A 176 13.97 1.49 6.59
C ASN A 176 13.98 2.20 7.96
N HIS A 177 13.07 1.82 8.84
CA HIS A 177 12.89 2.47 10.16
C HIS A 177 13.49 1.68 11.32
N GLY A 178 14.11 0.52 11.05
CA GLY A 178 14.70 -0.34 12.07
C GLY A 178 13.68 -1.09 12.93
N TYR A 179 12.47 -1.30 12.43
CA TYR A 179 11.41 -2.03 13.11
C TYR A 179 11.59 -3.53 13.04
N LYS A 180 11.02 -4.25 14.00
CA LYS A 180 11.02 -5.71 13.97
C LYS A 180 9.97 -6.22 12.99
N TYR A 181 10.39 -6.95 11.96
CA TYR A 181 9.46 -7.59 11.02
C TYR A 181 9.21 -9.05 11.38
N TYR A 182 7.95 -9.48 11.27
CA TYR A 182 7.50 -10.86 11.39
C TYR A 182 6.68 -11.25 10.16
N TYR A 183 7.01 -12.38 9.56
CA TYR A 183 6.12 -13.09 8.65
C TYR A 183 5.69 -14.38 9.32
N VAL A 184 4.41 -14.50 9.67
CA VAL A 184 3.85 -15.68 10.33
C VAL A 184 3.13 -16.55 9.31
N ASP A 185 3.71 -17.73 9.06
CA ASP A 185 3.14 -18.74 8.17
C ASP A 185 2.14 -19.64 8.92
N ILE A 186 0.88 -19.59 8.52
CA ILE A 186 -0.19 -20.40 9.11
C ILE A 186 -0.09 -21.83 8.59
N THR A 187 0.51 -22.69 9.41
CA THR A 187 0.72 -24.10 9.07
C THR A 187 -0.43 -25.01 9.49
N ASP A 188 -1.28 -24.57 10.42
CA ASP A 188 -2.35 -25.39 11.03
C ASP A 188 -3.72 -24.75 10.79
N PRO A 189 -4.29 -24.83 9.57
CA PRO A 189 -5.52 -24.14 9.22
C PRO A 189 -6.72 -24.62 10.07
N PHE A 190 -7.63 -23.70 10.37
CA PHE A 190 -8.89 -24.06 11.03
C PHE A 190 -9.82 -24.81 10.06
N GLU A 191 -10.46 -25.87 10.54
CA GLU A 191 -11.49 -26.60 9.79
C GLU A 191 -12.88 -25.96 9.92
N ASP A 192 -13.19 -25.40 11.08
CA ASP A 192 -14.52 -24.90 11.45
C ASP A 192 -14.73 -23.41 11.12
N ARG A 193 -13.64 -22.65 10.93
CA ARG A 193 -13.64 -21.20 10.68
C ARG A 193 -12.50 -20.78 9.75
N ARG A 194 -12.50 -19.52 9.32
CA ARG A 194 -11.44 -18.95 8.46
C ARG A 194 -10.16 -18.67 9.26
N ASN A 195 -9.01 -18.81 8.60
CA ASN A 195 -7.70 -18.57 9.23
C ASN A 195 -7.47 -17.12 9.67
N SER A 196 -8.26 -16.17 9.19
CA SER A 196 -8.20 -14.79 9.67
C SER A 196 -8.52 -14.68 11.17
N TRP A 197 -9.23 -15.65 11.75
CA TRP A 197 -9.44 -15.79 13.19
C TRP A 197 -8.17 -16.17 13.98
N LYS A 198 -7.03 -16.42 13.32
CA LYS A 198 -5.72 -16.61 13.97
C LYS A 198 -5.03 -15.29 14.30
N LYS A 199 -5.51 -14.16 13.74
CA LYS A 199 -4.99 -12.82 14.05
C LYS A 199 -4.92 -12.58 15.57
N PRO A 200 -6.00 -12.70 16.36
CA PRO A 200 -5.95 -12.29 17.76
C PRO A 200 -4.91 -13.03 18.63
N PRO A 201 -4.81 -14.38 18.62
CA PRO A 201 -3.80 -15.07 19.43
C PRO A 201 -2.36 -14.80 18.96
N ILE A 202 -2.13 -14.69 17.65
CA ILE A 202 -0.79 -14.41 17.10
C ILE A 202 -0.35 -12.99 17.46
N LEU A 203 -1.23 -12.00 17.26
CA LEU A 203 -0.95 -10.60 17.62
C LEU A 203 -0.68 -10.46 19.11
N SER A 204 -1.47 -11.14 19.96
CA SER A 204 -1.27 -11.17 21.41
C SER A 204 0.10 -11.76 21.79
N LYS A 205 0.53 -12.83 21.11
CA LYS A 205 1.82 -13.47 21.37
C LYS A 205 3.00 -12.59 21.00
N ILE A 206 2.94 -11.92 19.85
CA ILE A 206 4.03 -11.05 19.37
C ILE A 206 4.08 -9.76 20.19
N LEU A 207 2.94 -9.09 20.40
CA LEU A 207 2.87 -7.79 21.07
C LEU A 207 3.54 -7.77 22.45
N LYS A 208 3.52 -8.89 23.20
CA LYS A 208 4.18 -9.00 24.51
C LYS A 208 5.67 -8.66 24.49
N LYS A 209 6.33 -8.70 23.33
CA LYS A 209 7.76 -8.44 23.16
C LYS A 209 8.07 -7.02 22.70
N HIS A 210 7.05 -6.21 22.43
CA HIS A 210 7.17 -4.90 21.76
C HIS A 210 6.34 -3.86 22.49
N LYS A 211 6.66 -2.57 22.33
CA LYS A 211 5.83 -1.47 22.85
C LYS A 211 4.57 -1.27 22.00
N ALA A 212 4.69 -1.44 20.69
CA ALA A 212 3.59 -1.37 19.75
C ALA A 212 3.82 -2.31 18.57
N CYS A 213 2.75 -2.72 17.92
CA CYS A 213 2.82 -3.52 16.70
C CYS A 213 1.79 -3.07 15.67
N ILE A 214 2.09 -3.28 14.40
CA ILE A 214 1.21 -3.00 13.27
C ILE A 214 1.01 -4.31 12.53
N PHE A 215 -0.24 -4.70 12.36
CA PHE A 215 -0.63 -5.80 11.48
C PHE A 215 -1.12 -5.25 10.14
N LEU A 216 -0.72 -5.89 9.04
CA LEU A 216 -1.24 -5.61 7.71
C LEU A 216 -1.59 -6.91 6.98
N ASP A 217 -2.73 -6.94 6.27
CA ASP A 217 -2.97 -7.93 5.22
C ASP A 217 -2.06 -7.62 4.01
N SER A 218 -1.66 -8.63 3.24
CA SER A 218 -0.75 -8.49 2.07
C SER A 218 -1.23 -7.54 0.95
N ASP A 219 -2.47 -7.05 1.01
CA ASP A 219 -3.04 -6.06 0.09
C ASP A 219 -3.27 -4.68 0.72
N ALA A 220 -2.94 -4.51 2.01
CA ALA A 220 -2.66 -3.21 2.59
C ALA A 220 -1.17 -2.91 2.39
N VAL A 221 -0.81 -1.66 2.11
CA VAL A 221 0.59 -1.24 1.91
C VAL A 221 0.84 0.14 2.48
N PHE A 222 2.06 0.36 2.96
CA PHE A 222 2.53 1.69 3.34
C PHE A 222 2.70 2.55 2.09
N HIS A 223 2.02 3.68 2.03
CA HIS A 223 2.12 4.61 0.90
C HIS A 223 3.41 5.44 0.95
N HIS A 224 3.84 5.80 2.16
CA HIS A 224 5.00 6.66 2.42
C HIS A 224 6.07 5.91 3.18
N LEU A 225 7.04 5.33 2.45
CA LEU A 225 8.12 4.56 3.08
C LEU A 225 9.09 5.43 3.90
N ASP A 226 9.09 6.74 3.67
CA ASP A 226 9.95 7.74 4.32
C ASP A 226 9.35 8.34 5.61
N LEU A 227 8.13 7.97 5.96
CA LEU A 227 7.41 8.48 7.13
C LEU A 227 7.53 7.49 8.30
N PRO A 228 8.11 7.87 9.46
CA PRO A 228 8.08 7.04 10.65
C PRO A 228 6.68 6.76 11.17
N PHE A 229 6.43 5.54 11.64
CA PHE A 229 5.14 5.16 12.19
C PHE A 229 4.85 5.83 13.54
N GLU A 230 5.87 6.16 14.33
CA GLU A 230 5.74 6.94 15.55
C GLU A 230 5.13 8.32 15.30
N TRP A 231 5.47 8.95 14.16
CA TRP A 231 4.83 10.19 13.73
C TRP A 231 3.35 9.97 13.44
N LEU A 232 2.99 8.88 12.74
CA LEU A 232 1.59 8.52 12.50
C LEU A 232 0.82 8.22 13.79
N MET A 233 1.46 7.57 14.76
CA MET A 233 0.86 7.36 16.08
C MET A 233 0.62 8.69 16.80
N ASN A 234 1.52 9.68 16.72
CA ASN A 234 1.26 11.02 17.23
C ASN A 234 0.12 11.72 16.46
N TYR A 235 0.14 11.65 15.12
CA TYR A 235 -0.87 12.27 14.26
C TYR A 235 -2.28 11.74 14.53
N TRP A 236 -2.43 10.44 14.74
CA TRP A 236 -3.70 9.80 15.11
C TRP A 236 -3.99 9.79 16.62
N GLN A 237 -3.09 10.38 17.43
CA GLN A 237 -3.16 10.40 18.90
C GLN A 237 -3.29 9.00 19.51
N LEU A 238 -2.50 8.04 19.00
CA LEU A 238 -2.43 6.67 19.46
C LEU A 238 -1.35 6.54 20.53
N HIS A 239 -1.79 6.44 21.78
CA HIS A 239 -0.88 6.33 22.92
C HIS A 239 -1.29 5.17 23.81
N PRO A 240 -0.32 4.46 24.42
CA PRO A 240 -0.61 3.26 25.20
C PRO A 240 -1.41 3.56 26.48
N ASP A 241 -1.47 4.81 26.93
CA ASP A 241 -2.25 5.27 28.08
C ASP A 241 -3.70 5.63 27.75
N THR A 242 -4.02 5.87 26.47
CA THR A 242 -5.36 6.30 26.04
C THR A 242 -6.05 5.34 25.07
N ASN A 243 -5.31 4.48 24.39
CA ASN A 243 -5.83 3.59 23.36
C ASN A 243 -5.11 2.24 23.41
N SER A 244 -5.83 1.20 23.01
CA SER A 244 -5.34 -0.19 22.92
C SER A 244 -5.16 -0.61 21.47
N LEU A 245 -6.19 -0.37 20.65
CA LEU A 245 -6.18 -0.71 19.23
C LEU A 245 -6.58 0.51 18.40
N ALA A 246 -6.10 0.58 17.17
CA ALA A 246 -6.63 1.47 16.15
C ALA A 246 -6.87 0.71 14.85
N LEU A 247 -8.05 0.92 14.27
CA LEU A 247 -8.47 0.30 13.02
C LEU A 247 -9.20 1.33 12.18
N ALA A 248 -9.08 1.23 10.86
CA ALA A 248 -9.70 2.18 9.95
C ALA A 248 -11.11 1.75 9.57
N TYR A 249 -12.00 2.71 9.34
CA TYR A 249 -13.31 2.41 8.74
C TYR A 249 -13.14 1.77 7.34
N ASP A 250 -14.02 0.83 7.01
CA ASP A 250 -14.31 0.50 5.62
C ASP A 250 -14.96 1.69 4.89
N PRO A 251 -14.99 1.71 3.55
CA PRO A 251 -15.79 2.71 2.89
C PRO A 251 -17.27 2.50 3.15
N HIS A 252 -17.98 3.61 3.19
CA HIS A 252 -19.40 3.63 3.51
C HIS A 252 -20.22 3.00 2.37
N HIS A 253 -20.53 1.71 2.52
CA HIS A 253 -21.32 0.92 1.59
C HIS A 253 -22.22 -0.06 2.34
N LYS A 254 -23.38 -0.41 1.79
CA LYS A 254 -24.37 -1.28 2.45
C LYS A 254 -23.79 -2.63 2.91
N ASN A 255 -22.84 -3.18 2.16
CA ASN A 255 -22.20 -4.45 2.49
C ASN A 255 -21.10 -4.34 3.58
N ASN A 256 -20.75 -3.12 3.97
CA ASN A 256 -19.72 -2.83 4.97
C ASN A 256 -20.35 -2.32 6.28
N MET A 257 -21.62 -2.63 6.52
CA MET A 257 -22.33 -2.26 7.75
C MET A 257 -22.46 -3.47 8.67
N ASP A 258 -22.34 -3.23 9.97
CA ASP A 258 -22.73 -4.23 10.96
C ASP A 258 -24.26 -4.30 11.13
N LYS A 259 -24.72 -5.15 12.05
CA LYS A 259 -26.15 -5.33 12.34
C LYS A 259 -26.80 -4.12 13.03
N PHE A 260 -26.03 -3.11 13.40
CA PHE A 260 -26.47 -1.88 14.06
C PHE A 260 -26.30 -0.66 13.13
N ASP A 261 -26.15 -0.89 11.82
CA ASP A 261 -25.98 0.13 10.79
C ASP A 261 -24.72 1.01 10.97
N LYS A 262 -23.70 0.53 11.69
CA LYS A 262 -22.41 1.21 11.81
C LYS A 262 -21.39 0.55 10.87
N VAL A 263 -20.71 1.37 10.06
CA VAL A 263 -19.65 0.93 9.14
C VAL A 263 -18.61 0.10 9.88
N TYR A 264 -18.20 -1.03 9.31
CA TYR A 264 -17.17 -1.89 9.87
C TYR A 264 -15.83 -1.17 10.02
N LEU A 265 -15.07 -1.58 11.03
CA LEU A 265 -13.65 -1.29 11.11
C LEU A 265 -12.92 -2.43 10.40
N ASN A 266 -12.09 -2.08 9.43
CA ASN A 266 -11.33 -3.02 8.62
C ASN A 266 -10.21 -3.67 9.45
N THR A 267 -10.10 -5.00 9.40
CA THR A 267 -9.10 -5.77 10.17
C THR A 267 -7.87 -6.16 9.34
N GLY A 268 -7.73 -5.62 8.13
CA GLY A 268 -6.54 -5.73 7.29
C GLY A 268 -5.46 -4.70 7.60
N PHE A 269 -5.72 -3.74 8.49
CA PHE A 269 -4.73 -2.84 9.07
C PHE A 269 -5.08 -2.57 10.54
N ILE A 270 -4.19 -2.96 11.46
CA ILE A 270 -4.43 -2.84 12.91
C ILE A 270 -3.19 -2.28 13.58
N VAL A 271 -3.33 -1.20 14.34
CA VAL A 271 -2.29 -0.71 15.26
C VAL A 271 -2.60 -1.22 16.66
N LEU A 272 -1.62 -1.80 17.32
CA LEU A 272 -1.73 -2.36 18.65
C LEU A 272 -0.76 -1.67 19.61
N GLN A 273 -1.28 -1.25 20.75
CA GLN A 273 -0.50 -0.74 21.88
C GLN A 273 -0.30 -1.85 22.92
N ASN A 274 0.90 -2.01 23.46
CA ASN A 274 1.13 -3.00 24.52
C ASN A 274 0.62 -2.47 25.87
N ASN A 275 -0.66 -2.74 26.17
CA ASN A 275 -1.28 -2.50 27.46
C ASN A 275 -2.25 -3.63 27.81
N GLU A 276 -2.64 -3.72 29.09
CA GLU A 276 -3.49 -4.80 29.62
C GLU A 276 -4.80 -4.94 28.83
N LYS A 277 -5.39 -3.81 28.46
CA LYS A 277 -6.67 -3.77 27.77
C LYS A 277 -6.58 -4.31 26.34
N THR A 278 -5.46 -4.10 25.63
CA THR A 278 -5.22 -4.74 24.33
C THR A 278 -5.29 -6.26 24.43
N PHE A 279 -4.68 -6.85 25.46
CA PHE A 279 -4.70 -8.30 25.63
C PHE A 279 -6.08 -8.83 26.00
N GLU A 280 -6.88 -8.08 26.76
CA GLU A 280 -8.29 -8.41 27.00
C GLU A 280 -9.09 -8.40 25.69
N ILE A 281 -8.95 -7.35 24.88
CA ILE A 281 -9.67 -7.22 23.59
C ILE A 281 -9.30 -8.37 22.65
N LEU A 282 -8.01 -8.67 22.49
CA LEU A 282 -7.53 -9.75 21.62
C LEU A 282 -8.05 -11.11 22.11
N LYS A 283 -8.09 -11.33 23.42
CA LYS A 283 -8.64 -12.55 24.00
C LYS A 283 -10.14 -12.68 23.71
N GLU A 284 -10.94 -11.66 23.99
CA GLU A 284 -12.39 -11.71 23.69
C GLU A 284 -12.64 -11.89 22.19
N TRP A 285 -11.82 -11.27 21.33
CA TRP A 285 -11.90 -11.44 19.89
C TRP A 285 -11.54 -12.86 19.43
N GLU A 286 -10.53 -13.49 20.03
CA GLU A 286 -10.17 -14.91 19.81
C GLU A 286 -11.35 -15.84 20.17
N TYR A 287 -12.00 -15.59 21.32
CA TYR A 287 -13.11 -16.42 21.80
C TYR A 287 -14.44 -16.14 21.09
N CYS A 288 -14.59 -15.00 20.41
CA CYS A 288 -15.83 -14.57 19.75
C CYS A 288 -16.48 -15.65 18.88
N PRO A 289 -15.77 -16.41 18.01
CA PRO A 289 -16.41 -17.40 17.16
C PRO A 289 -16.68 -18.72 17.90
N ASN A 290 -16.45 -18.83 19.21
CA ASN A 290 -16.70 -20.06 19.98
C ASN A 290 -18.15 -20.12 20.49
N GLU A 291 -18.69 -21.34 20.60
CA GLU A 291 -20.03 -21.53 21.17
C GLU A 291 -20.02 -21.24 22.66
N GLY A 292 -21.08 -20.61 23.17
CA GLY A 292 -21.19 -20.26 24.59
C GLY A 292 -20.26 -19.13 25.04
N GLY A 293 -19.62 -18.41 24.11
CA GLY A 293 -18.87 -17.20 24.41
C GLY A 293 -19.77 -16.04 24.86
N LYS A 294 -19.13 -14.93 25.27
CA LYS A 294 -19.80 -13.70 25.73
C LYS A 294 -20.84 -13.17 24.74
N HIS A 295 -20.58 -13.35 23.44
CA HIS A 295 -21.46 -12.99 22.33
C HIS A 295 -21.89 -14.24 21.56
N PRO A 296 -22.98 -14.93 21.95
CA PRO A 296 -23.37 -16.22 21.38
C PRO A 296 -23.56 -16.20 19.86
N ASP A 297 -24.02 -15.05 19.33
CA ASP A 297 -24.29 -14.85 17.91
C ASP A 297 -23.01 -14.64 17.07
N CYS A 298 -21.86 -14.41 17.68
CA CYS A 298 -20.61 -14.16 16.95
C CYS A 298 -20.12 -15.38 16.15
N VAL A 299 -20.62 -16.58 16.47
CA VAL A 299 -20.41 -17.81 15.68
C VAL A 299 -20.85 -17.68 14.22
N GLU A 300 -21.77 -16.76 13.90
CA GLU A 300 -22.22 -16.52 12.54
C GLU A 300 -21.10 -16.01 11.61
N PHE A 301 -20.03 -15.46 12.19
CA PHE A 301 -18.87 -14.92 11.51
C PHE A 301 -17.71 -15.94 11.40
N ARG A 302 -17.89 -17.21 11.77
CA ARG A 302 -16.84 -18.24 11.58
C ARG A 302 -16.35 -18.33 10.13
N LYS A 303 -17.28 -18.24 9.17
CA LYS A 303 -17.02 -18.42 7.73
C LYS A 303 -17.45 -17.17 6.97
N ASN A 304 -16.79 -16.92 5.85
CA ASN A 304 -17.15 -15.82 4.97
C ASN A 304 -18.51 -16.09 4.31
N ARG A 305 -19.45 -15.16 4.46
CA ARG A 305 -20.75 -15.14 3.76
C ARG A 305 -21.04 -13.69 3.35
N PRO A 306 -21.89 -13.44 2.34
CA PRO A 306 -22.28 -12.07 1.98
C PRO A 306 -22.76 -11.29 3.21
N GLY A 307 -22.13 -10.14 3.48
CA GLY A 307 -22.41 -9.30 4.66
C GLY A 307 -21.88 -9.84 6.00
N LYS A 308 -21.09 -10.92 6.00
CA LYS A 308 -20.48 -11.49 7.22
C LYS A 308 -18.96 -11.66 7.03
N PRO A 309 -18.18 -10.57 7.14
CA PRO A 309 -16.75 -10.58 6.86
C PRO A 309 -15.94 -11.16 8.03
N THR A 310 -16.11 -12.44 8.33
CA THR A 310 -15.24 -13.22 9.23
C THR A 310 -14.83 -12.51 10.55
N ASP A 311 -13.55 -12.53 10.90
CA ASP A 311 -12.94 -11.84 12.04
C ASP A 311 -13.31 -10.35 12.11
N GLN A 312 -13.34 -9.65 10.98
CA GLN A 312 -13.77 -8.26 10.88
C GLN A 312 -15.22 -8.08 11.32
N GLY A 313 -16.09 -8.98 10.87
CA GLY A 313 -17.51 -8.96 11.17
C GLY A 313 -17.76 -9.22 12.65
N GLY A 314 -17.08 -10.21 13.24
CA GLY A 314 -17.17 -10.45 14.69
C GLY A 314 -16.60 -9.30 15.52
N PHE A 315 -15.45 -8.74 15.11
CA PHE A 315 -14.86 -7.58 15.77
C PHE A 315 -15.79 -6.37 15.73
N GLY A 316 -16.24 -6.00 14.53
CA GLY A 316 -17.05 -4.82 14.31
C GLY A 316 -18.49 -4.96 14.78
N THR A 317 -19.04 -6.17 14.87
CA THR A 317 -20.42 -6.37 15.36
C THR A 317 -20.49 -6.51 16.88
N TYR A 318 -19.44 -7.03 17.52
CA TYR A 318 -19.48 -7.35 18.95
C TYR A 318 -18.34 -6.69 19.72
N ILE A 319 -17.10 -7.06 19.42
CA ILE A 319 -15.94 -6.69 20.24
C ILE A 319 -15.79 -5.17 20.36
N ARG A 320 -15.94 -4.42 19.26
CA ARG A 320 -15.75 -2.96 19.31
C ARG A 320 -16.69 -2.22 20.26
N TYR A 321 -17.89 -2.77 20.49
CA TYR A 321 -18.90 -2.15 21.35
C TYR A 321 -18.61 -2.35 22.83
N ASP A 322 -17.85 -3.39 23.19
CA ASP A 322 -17.44 -3.64 24.56
C ASP A 322 -16.31 -2.70 25.02
N TYR A 323 -15.56 -2.13 24.07
CA TYR A 323 -14.34 -1.35 24.32
C TYR A 323 -14.31 0.01 23.58
N PRO A 324 -15.37 0.85 23.68
CA PRO A 324 -15.50 2.07 22.88
C PRO A 324 -14.49 3.17 23.24
N LYS A 325 -13.83 3.07 24.40
CA LYS A 325 -12.80 4.01 24.84
C LYS A 325 -11.39 3.58 24.42
N ASP A 326 -11.21 2.28 24.20
CA ASP A 326 -9.90 1.66 23.99
C ASP A 326 -9.61 1.42 22.50
N ILE A 327 -10.65 1.38 21.67
CA ILE A 327 -10.54 1.22 20.22
C ILE A 327 -10.70 2.59 19.55
N LYS A 328 -9.65 3.05 18.87
CA LYS A 328 -9.65 4.27 18.08
C LYS A 328 -10.07 3.94 16.64
N ASP A 329 -11.11 4.60 16.18
CA ASP A 329 -11.54 4.55 14.79
C ASP A 329 -10.67 5.51 13.94
N LEU A 330 -10.04 5.01 12.87
CA LEU A 330 -9.25 5.81 11.94
C LEU A 330 -10.04 6.13 10.66
N PRO A 331 -9.86 7.32 10.05
CA PRO A 331 -10.51 7.65 8.79
C PRO A 331 -10.06 6.72 7.66
N CYS A 332 -11.02 6.19 6.89
CA CYS A 332 -10.72 5.32 5.74
C CYS A 332 -9.87 6.05 4.67
N THR A 333 -10.09 7.36 4.50
CA THR A 333 -9.34 8.26 3.61
C THR A 333 -7.85 8.26 3.91
N GLU A 334 -7.47 7.93 5.14
CA GLU A 334 -6.10 7.94 5.60
C GLU A 334 -5.51 6.53 5.70
N ALA A 335 -6.28 5.58 6.21
CA ALA A 335 -5.77 4.31 6.71
C ALA A 335 -6.43 3.05 6.09
N ASN A 336 -7.31 3.18 5.09
CA ASN A 336 -7.93 2.04 4.39
C ASN A 336 -8.39 2.42 2.98
N GLY A 337 -7.46 2.90 2.16
CA GLY A 337 -7.84 3.51 0.88
C GLY A 337 -7.51 2.74 -0.38
N PHE A 338 -8.43 2.84 -1.34
CA PHE A 338 -8.25 2.43 -2.72
C PHE A 338 -8.81 3.52 -3.64
N PRO A 339 -8.00 4.51 -4.06
CA PRO A 339 -8.47 5.63 -4.88
C PRO A 339 -9.28 5.22 -6.10
N GLU A 340 -8.84 4.16 -6.80
CA GLU A 340 -9.45 3.70 -8.04
C GLU A 340 -10.82 3.03 -7.85
N SER A 341 -11.14 2.64 -6.60
CA SER A 341 -12.50 2.20 -6.25
C SER A 341 -13.53 3.33 -6.25
N LYS A 342 -13.09 4.60 -6.25
CA LYS A 342 -13.93 5.80 -6.15
C LYS A 342 -14.89 5.79 -4.95
N SER A 343 -14.50 5.09 -3.89
CA SER A 343 -15.29 4.94 -2.67
C SER A 343 -15.17 6.13 -1.70
N GLY A 344 -14.31 7.10 -2.02
CA GLY A 344 -13.98 8.23 -1.15
C GLY A 344 -12.92 7.91 -0.10
N CYS A 345 -12.33 6.72 -0.11
CA CYS A 345 -11.23 6.36 0.77
C CYS A 345 -9.94 6.28 -0.05
N ASP A 346 -9.10 7.32 0.03
CA ASP A 346 -7.93 7.51 -0.84
C ASP A 346 -6.65 6.85 -0.33
N GLY A 347 -6.54 6.61 0.98
CA GLY A 347 -5.41 5.88 1.55
C GLY A 347 -4.17 6.74 1.60
N LYS A 348 -4.31 7.91 2.21
CA LYS A 348 -3.25 8.91 2.37
C LYS A 348 -1.96 8.28 2.90
N PHE A 349 -2.06 7.46 3.94
CA PHE A 349 -0.91 6.80 4.57
C PHE A 349 -0.89 5.29 4.31
N ILE A 350 -2.05 4.64 4.39
CA ILE A 350 -2.21 3.20 4.13
C ILE A 350 -3.17 3.00 2.98
N LYS A 351 -2.69 2.35 1.92
CA LYS A 351 -3.52 1.93 0.79
C LYS A 351 -3.89 0.48 0.96
N HIS A 352 -5.18 0.19 1.05
CA HIS A 352 -5.70 -1.17 1.06
C HIS A 352 -6.35 -1.42 -0.28
N LEU A 353 -5.81 -2.33 -1.09
CA LEU A 353 -6.15 -2.50 -2.51
C LEU A 353 -6.98 -3.78 -2.74
N TRP A 354 -8.14 -3.84 -2.09
CA TRP A 354 -8.92 -5.06 -1.81
C TRP A 354 -9.46 -5.75 -3.06
N THR A 355 -9.82 -5.00 -4.11
CA THR A 355 -10.14 -5.58 -5.43
C THR A 355 -9.04 -5.33 -6.47
N GLY A 356 -8.00 -4.58 -6.11
CA GLY A 356 -6.85 -4.23 -6.95
C GLY A 356 -5.62 -5.12 -6.73
N LYS A 357 -5.78 -6.25 -6.05
CA LYS A 357 -4.69 -7.13 -5.57
C LYS A 357 -3.69 -7.57 -6.65
N LYS A 358 -4.16 -7.71 -7.90
CA LYS A 358 -3.31 -8.16 -9.00
C LYS A 358 -2.43 -7.04 -9.53
N ASP A 359 -3.02 -5.88 -9.85
CA ASP A 359 -2.37 -4.87 -10.69
C ASP A 359 -2.10 -3.55 -9.96
N HIS A 360 -3.02 -3.06 -9.13
CA HIS A 360 -2.85 -1.77 -8.45
C HIS A 360 -1.75 -1.81 -7.38
N ILE A 361 -1.54 -2.95 -6.72
CA ILE A 361 -0.41 -3.10 -5.80
C ILE A 361 0.91 -2.94 -6.58
N LYS A 362 1.01 -3.52 -7.79
CA LYS A 362 2.20 -3.37 -8.64
C LYS A 362 2.47 -1.91 -8.96
N VAL A 363 1.44 -1.12 -9.27
CA VAL A 363 1.58 0.31 -9.56
C VAL A 363 2.13 1.07 -8.36
N VAL A 364 1.56 0.86 -7.16
CA VAL A 364 2.02 1.55 -5.95
C VAL A 364 3.45 1.16 -5.61
N ILE A 365 3.77 -0.13 -5.61
CA ILE A 365 5.11 -0.61 -5.25
C ILE A 365 6.15 -0.27 -6.33
N GLY A 366 5.77 -0.29 -7.61
CA GLY A 366 6.66 0.11 -8.71
C GLY A 366 7.10 1.58 -8.64
N GLN A 367 6.28 2.45 -8.06
CA GLN A 367 6.66 3.85 -7.78
C GLN A 367 7.66 3.98 -6.61
N GLN A 368 7.61 3.04 -5.66
CA GLN A 368 8.48 3.03 -4.48
C GLN A 368 9.78 2.25 -4.71
N VAL A 369 9.75 1.28 -5.61
CA VAL A 369 10.82 0.31 -5.87
C VAL A 369 11.00 0.15 -7.39
N PRO A 370 11.45 1.18 -8.12
CA PRO A 370 11.55 1.13 -9.57
C PRO A 370 12.72 0.26 -10.08
N GLY A 371 12.57 -0.26 -11.29
CA GLY A 371 13.65 -0.91 -12.05
C GLY A 371 14.33 -2.08 -11.32
N ALA A 372 15.67 -2.11 -11.34
CA ALA A 372 16.46 -3.19 -10.76
C ALA A 372 16.34 -3.32 -9.23
N LEU A 373 15.74 -2.34 -8.54
CA LEU A 373 15.57 -2.37 -7.10
C LEU A 373 14.66 -3.53 -6.64
N LEU A 374 13.66 -3.91 -7.44
CA LEU A 374 12.77 -5.03 -7.08
C LEU A 374 13.56 -6.33 -6.95
N GLU A 375 14.38 -6.64 -7.95
CA GLU A 375 15.20 -7.84 -7.97
C GLU A 375 16.21 -7.85 -6.81
N MET A 376 16.85 -6.70 -6.57
CA MET A 376 17.79 -6.51 -5.46
C MET A 376 17.13 -6.72 -4.08
N PHE A 377 15.99 -6.04 -3.83
CA PHE A 377 15.32 -6.15 -2.53
C PHE A 377 14.66 -7.50 -2.32
N HIS A 378 14.13 -8.12 -3.37
CA HIS A 378 13.61 -9.47 -3.25
C HIS A 378 14.72 -10.46 -2.90
N LYS A 379 15.91 -10.33 -3.52
CA LYS A 379 17.08 -11.11 -3.15
C LYS A 379 17.45 -10.91 -1.68
N GLN A 380 17.54 -9.67 -1.23
CA GLN A 380 17.90 -9.36 0.16
C GLN A 380 16.83 -9.84 1.16
N PHE A 381 15.55 -9.73 0.81
CA PHE A 381 14.43 -10.28 1.59
C PHE A 381 14.59 -11.80 1.78
N MET A 382 14.91 -12.53 0.70
CA MET A 382 15.13 -13.98 0.75
C MET A 382 16.37 -14.35 1.57
N ASP A 383 17.47 -13.62 1.42
CA ASP A 383 18.69 -13.82 2.20
C ASP A 383 18.44 -13.57 3.71
N GLU A 384 17.50 -12.68 4.05
CA GLU A 384 17.13 -12.34 5.44
C GLU A 384 15.94 -13.13 5.98
N LYS A 385 15.29 -13.98 5.18
CA LYS A 385 14.12 -14.79 5.57
C LYS A 385 14.27 -15.48 6.93
N PRO A 386 15.42 -16.09 7.29
CA PRO A 386 15.60 -16.73 8.60
C PRO A 386 15.47 -15.80 9.81
N LYS A 387 15.53 -14.47 9.63
CA LYS A 387 15.46 -13.47 10.72
C LYS A 387 14.02 -13.10 11.11
N PHE A 388 13.05 -13.30 10.22
CA PHE A 388 11.68 -12.81 10.37
C PHE A 388 10.59 -13.86 10.10
N PHE A 389 10.89 -14.90 9.31
CA PHE A 389 9.92 -15.92 8.96
C PHE A 389 9.77 -16.92 10.11
N ILE A 390 8.54 -17.16 10.54
CA ILE A 390 8.23 -18.11 11.61
C ILE A 390 6.92 -18.84 11.29
N SER A 391 6.87 -20.15 11.55
CA SER A 391 5.59 -20.85 11.50
C SER A 391 4.71 -20.46 12.68
N GLU A 392 3.40 -20.41 12.48
CA GLU A 392 2.44 -20.23 13.55
C GLU A 392 2.70 -21.22 14.69
N ARG A 393 2.93 -22.50 14.36
CA ARG A 393 3.16 -23.55 15.35
C ARG A 393 4.36 -23.23 16.23
N ASP A 394 5.48 -22.84 15.63
CA ASP A 394 6.70 -22.50 16.38
C ASP A 394 6.51 -21.23 17.22
N LEU A 395 5.83 -20.22 16.68
CA LEU A 395 5.51 -18.99 17.41
C LEU A 395 4.66 -19.30 18.66
N MET A 396 3.62 -20.11 18.50
CA MET A 396 2.71 -20.45 19.59
C MET A 396 3.35 -21.39 20.61
N ALA A 397 4.34 -22.21 20.22
CA ALA A 397 5.10 -23.08 21.12
C ALA A 397 6.13 -22.34 21.99
N GLN A 398 6.53 -21.12 21.62
CA GLN A 398 7.47 -20.34 22.43
C GLN A 398 6.89 -20.08 23.83
N LYS A 399 7.73 -20.10 24.87
CA LYS A 399 7.30 -19.68 26.21
C LYS A 399 7.01 -18.17 26.20
N ALA A 400 5.98 -17.76 26.93
CA ALA A 400 5.59 -16.35 27.06
C ALA A 400 6.63 -15.57 27.87
#